data_AF-A0A418Q307-F1
#
_entry.id   AF-A0A418Q307-F1
#
_cell.length_a   1.000
_cell.length_b   1.000
_cell.length_c   1.000
_cell.angle_alpha   90.00
_cell.angle_beta   90.00
_cell.angle_gamma   90.00
#
_symmetry.space_group_name_H-M   'P 1'
#
loop_
_entity.id
_entity.type
_entity.pdbx_description
1 polymer ?
#
loop_
_entity_poly.entity_id
_entity_poly.type
_entity_poly.pdbx_seq_one_letter_code
_entity_poly.pdbx_strand_id
1 'polypeptide(L)'
;MAAWPAAASAQTMNAEVFYQKALALQKKGPMALFSGDVKLLMKEGKAAGERARAHRVTAQREGRPVRYCPPPGKQSLGSTEFMKRLGAIPQTDRARIDMTEAMTRILVIKFPCLKS
;
A
#
# COMPACT_ATOMS: atom_id res chain seq x y z
N MET A 1 23.77 0.93 27.97
CA MET A 1 23.50 1.57 26.67
C MET A 1 22.74 0.55 25.83
N ALA A 2 21.40 0.59 25.81
CA ALA A 2 20.61 -0.39 25.08
C ALA A 2 20.57 0.01 23.60
N ALA A 3 21.26 -0.75 22.75
CA ALA A 3 21.16 -0.62 21.30
C ALA A 3 19.77 -1.12 20.87
N TRP A 4 18.89 -0.18 20.51
CA TRP A 4 17.63 -0.52 19.85
C TRP A 4 17.95 -1.14 18.49
N PRO A 5 17.42 -2.32 18.16
CA PRO A 5 17.50 -2.82 16.80
C PRO A 5 16.75 -1.84 15.90
N ALA A 6 17.47 -1.12 15.05
CA ALA A 6 16.89 -0.40 13.93
C ALA A 6 16.19 -1.45 13.06
N ALA A 7 14.87 -1.52 13.17
CA ALA A 7 14.06 -2.34 12.29
C ALA A 7 14.45 -1.98 10.86
N ALA A 8 15.05 -2.95 10.15
CA ALA A 8 15.37 -2.82 8.75
C ALA A 8 14.11 -2.37 8.02
N SER A 9 14.05 -1.09 7.68
CA SER A 9 13.03 -0.57 6.79
C SER A 9 13.33 -1.20 5.45
N ALA A 10 12.68 -2.34 5.16
CA ALA A 10 12.63 -2.90 3.82
C ALA A 10 12.32 -1.71 2.90
N GLN A 11 13.27 -1.29 2.05
CA GLN A 11 13.20 0.00 1.36
C GLN A 11 11.88 0.08 0.59
N THR A 12 10.93 0.82 1.16
CA THR A 12 9.57 0.94 0.66
C THR A 12 9.57 2.03 -0.40
N MET A 13 8.89 1.82 -1.53
CA MET A 13 8.80 2.88 -2.54
C MET A 13 7.94 4.02 -1.99
N ASN A 14 8.35 5.26 -2.25
CA ASN A 14 7.53 6.42 -1.98
C ASN A 14 6.21 6.35 -2.78
N ALA A 15 5.09 6.71 -2.16
CA ALA A 15 3.77 6.55 -2.78
C ALA A 15 3.56 7.48 -3.99
N GLU A 16 4.11 8.70 -3.97
CA GLU A 16 4.03 9.62 -5.11
C GLU A 16 4.88 9.10 -6.28
N VAL A 17 6.11 8.64 -6.01
CA VAL A 17 6.99 8.05 -7.04
C VAL A 17 6.31 6.85 -7.70
N PHE A 18 5.69 5.98 -6.91
CA PHE A 18 4.91 4.86 -7.41
C PHE A 18 3.76 5.35 -8.30
N TYR A 19 2.97 6.31 -7.81
CA TYR A 19 1.79 6.81 -8.50
C TYR A 19 2.13 7.40 -9.86
N GLN A 20 3.18 8.22 -9.94
CA GLN A 20 3.66 8.81 -11.20
C GLN A 20 4.14 7.74 -12.19
N LYS A 21 4.93 6.76 -11.73
CA LYS A 21 5.35 5.64 -12.57
C LYS A 21 4.14 4.84 -13.08
N ALA A 22 3.18 4.56 -12.21
CA ALA A 22 1.98 3.81 -12.58
C ALA A 22 1.12 4.59 -13.60
N LEU A 23 0.97 5.90 -13.46
CA LEU A 23 0.30 6.75 -14.45
C LEU A 23 1.03 6.74 -15.81
N ALA A 24 2.37 6.82 -15.80
CA ALA A 24 3.16 6.76 -17.03
C ALA A 24 2.98 5.41 -17.75
N LEU A 25 2.84 4.31 -17.01
CA LEU A 25 2.56 2.99 -17.57
C LEU A 25 1.13 2.88 -18.09
N GLN A 26 0.14 3.41 -17.37
CA GLN A 26 -1.25 3.44 -17.86
C GLN A 26 -1.37 4.17 -19.20
N LYS A 27 -0.63 5.28 -19.38
CA LYS A 27 -0.58 6.01 -20.67
C LYS A 27 0.03 5.20 -21.81
N LYS A 28 0.95 4.27 -21.52
CA LYS A 28 1.56 3.37 -22.51
C LYS A 28 0.64 2.21 -22.90
N GLY A 29 -0.43 1.94 -22.14
CA GLY A 29 -1.39 0.89 -22.42
C GLY A 29 -0.73 -0.50 -22.52
N PRO A 30 -1.12 -1.36 -23.48
CA PRO A 30 -0.58 -2.71 -23.62
C PRO A 30 0.95 -2.78 -23.77
N MET A 31 1.58 -1.74 -24.33
CA MET A 31 3.04 -1.70 -24.47
C MET A 31 3.78 -1.62 -23.13
N ALA A 32 3.09 -1.18 -22.06
CA ALA A 32 3.65 -1.15 -20.72
C ALA A 32 4.03 -2.54 -20.21
N LEU A 33 3.36 -3.60 -20.66
CA LEU A 33 3.63 -4.98 -20.23
C LEU A 33 5.05 -5.45 -20.58
N PHE A 34 5.67 -4.83 -21.58
CA PHE A 34 7.06 -5.09 -21.97
C PHE A 34 8.07 -4.26 -21.16
N SER A 35 7.61 -3.28 -20.38
CA SER A 35 8.49 -2.47 -19.54
C SER A 35 8.85 -3.20 -18.24
N GLY A 36 10.13 -3.15 -17.84
CA GLY A 36 10.58 -3.68 -16.55
C GLY A 36 9.89 -2.99 -15.36
N ASP A 37 9.47 -1.73 -15.54
CA ASP A 37 8.74 -0.95 -14.53
C ASP A 37 7.39 -1.59 -14.15
N VAL A 38 6.65 -2.21 -15.08
CA VAL A 38 5.38 -2.88 -14.73
C VAL A 38 5.60 -3.96 -13.67
N LYS A 39 6.59 -4.84 -13.87
CA LYS A 39 6.86 -5.93 -12.93
C LYS A 39 7.33 -5.39 -11.58
N LEU A 40 8.16 -4.34 -11.60
CA LEU A 40 8.62 -3.66 -10.38
C LEU A 40 7.45 -3.08 -9.59
N LEU A 41 6.57 -2.30 -10.23
CA LEU A 41 5.42 -1.70 -9.55
C LEU A 41 4.40 -2.74 -9.09
N MET A 42 4.15 -3.79 -9.88
CA MET A 42 3.27 -4.88 -9.44
C MET A 42 3.82 -5.57 -8.19
N LYS A 43 5.14 -5.83 -8.16
CA LYS A 43 5.81 -6.42 -6.99
C LYS A 43 5.71 -5.50 -5.78
N GLU A 44 5.96 -4.21 -5.95
CA GLU A 44 5.89 -3.23 -4.85
C GLU A 44 4.47 -3.07 -4.32
N GLY A 45 3.46 -2.98 -5.19
CA GLY A 45 2.06 -2.91 -4.78
C GLY A 45 1.60 -4.14 -4.00
N LYS A 46 2.00 -5.34 -4.44
CA LYS A 46 1.75 -6.60 -3.71
C LYS A 46 2.47 -6.62 -2.36
N ALA A 47 3.76 -6.29 -2.34
CA ALA A 47 4.56 -6.24 -1.12
C ALA A 47 4.01 -5.21 -0.12
N ALA A 48 3.49 -4.07 -0.58
CA ALA A 48 2.86 -3.07 0.27
C ALA A 48 1.54 -3.58 0.88
N GLY A 49 0.73 -4.31 0.11
CA GLY A 49 -0.46 -5.00 0.62
C GLY A 49 -0.14 -6.05 1.68
N GLU A 50 0.90 -6.85 1.44
CA GLU A 50 1.38 -7.86 2.39
C GLU A 50 1.92 -7.23 3.67
N ARG A 51 2.71 -6.14 3.56
CA ARG A 51 3.18 -5.35 4.71
C ARG A 51 2.04 -4.74 5.51
N ALA A 52 1.07 -4.10 4.84
CA ALA A 52 -0.10 -3.52 5.50
C ALA A 52 -0.93 -4.59 6.24
N ARG A 53 -1.04 -5.81 5.67
CA ARG A 53 -1.65 -6.97 6.33
C ARG A 53 -0.83 -7.43 7.52
N ALA A 54 0.48 -7.58 7.36
CA ALA A 54 1.38 -8.01 8.42
C ALA A 54 1.32 -7.04 9.62
N HIS A 55 1.41 -5.73 9.39
CA HIS A 55 1.27 -4.72 10.45
C HIS A 55 -0.08 -4.83 11.17
N ARG A 56 -1.17 -5.04 10.44
CA ARG A 56 -2.48 -5.25 11.07
C ARG A 56 -2.52 -6.51 11.93
N VAL A 57 -2.02 -7.64 11.41
CA VAL A 57 -2.01 -8.92 12.15
C VAL A 57 -1.13 -8.81 13.39
N THR A 58 0.03 -8.16 13.29
CA THR A 58 0.90 -7.88 14.43
C THR A 58 0.19 -7.02 15.46
N ALA A 59 -0.44 -5.90 15.04
CA ALA A 59 -1.21 -5.06 15.96
C ALA A 59 -2.35 -5.84 16.64
N GLN A 60 -3.08 -6.68 15.90
CA GLN A 60 -4.14 -7.53 16.45
C GLN A 60 -3.60 -8.53 17.49
N ARG A 61 -2.46 -9.18 17.20
CA ARG A 61 -1.80 -10.12 18.12
C ARG A 61 -1.28 -9.43 19.38
N GLU A 62 -0.80 -8.19 19.24
CA GLU A 62 -0.35 -7.34 20.35
C GLU A 62 -1.53 -6.71 21.14
N GLY A 63 -2.78 -6.98 20.78
CA GLY A 63 -3.95 -6.35 21.41
C GLY A 63 -4.08 -4.84 21.14
N ARG A 64 -3.37 -4.33 20.14
CA ARG A 64 -3.39 -2.92 19.73
C ARG A 64 -4.55 -2.66 18.76
N PRO A 65 -5.09 -1.43 18.74
CA PRO A 65 -6.14 -1.06 17.81
C PRO A 65 -5.68 -1.24 16.36
N VAL A 66 -6.45 -2.01 15.59
CA VAL A 66 -6.24 -2.17 14.15
C VAL A 66 -6.81 -0.98 13.40
N ARG A 67 -6.12 -0.54 12.34
CA ARG A 67 -6.55 0.64 11.57
C ARG A 67 -7.70 0.34 10.60
N TYR A 68 -7.85 -0.90 10.16
CA TYR A 68 -8.86 -1.32 9.19
C TYR A 68 -9.38 -2.73 9.50
N CYS A 69 -10.62 -3.03 9.08
CA CYS A 69 -11.35 -4.24 9.42
C CYS A 69 -11.98 -4.85 8.15
N PRO A 70 -11.19 -5.55 7.31
CA PRO A 70 -11.71 -6.28 6.16
C PRO A 70 -12.58 -7.46 6.62
N PRO A 71 -13.62 -7.78 5.84
CA PRO A 71 -14.48 -8.93 6.11
C PRO A 71 -13.70 -10.25 6.00
N PRO A 72 -14.22 -11.34 6.61
CA PRO A 72 -13.60 -12.65 6.51
C PRO A 72 -13.48 -13.10 5.04
N GLY A 73 -12.41 -13.83 4.73
CA GLY A 73 -12.14 -14.34 3.37
C GLY A 73 -11.08 -13.56 2.59
N LYS A 74 -10.83 -14.00 1.35
CA LYS A 74 -9.85 -13.37 0.44
C LYS A 74 -10.43 -12.07 -0.09
N GLN A 75 -9.86 -10.94 0.35
CA GLN A 75 -10.19 -9.63 -0.20
C GLN A 75 -9.21 -9.27 -1.31
N SER A 76 -9.74 -8.88 -2.47
CA SER A 76 -8.95 -8.35 -3.57
C SER A 76 -9.17 -6.84 -3.71
N LEU A 77 -8.11 -6.14 -4.09
CA LEU A 77 -8.17 -4.75 -4.49
C LEU A 77 -7.73 -4.72 -5.95
N GLY A 78 -8.69 -4.50 -6.86
CA GLY A 78 -8.39 -4.44 -8.29
C GLY A 78 -7.46 -3.26 -8.60
N SER A 79 -6.58 -3.42 -9.59
CA SER A 79 -5.58 -2.40 -9.94
C SER A 79 -6.19 -1.02 -10.25
N THR A 80 -7.34 -1.00 -10.94
CA THR A 80 -8.06 0.25 -11.24
C THR A 80 -8.60 0.92 -9.98
N GLU A 81 -9.19 0.15 -9.07
CA GLU A 81 -9.69 0.66 -7.79
C GLU A 81 -8.52 1.16 -6.92
N PHE A 82 -7.42 0.40 -6.87
CA PHE A 82 -6.20 0.80 -6.19
C PHE A 82 -5.68 2.13 -6.71
N MET A 83 -5.51 2.27 -8.02
CA MET A 83 -5.01 3.50 -8.65
C MET A 83 -5.94 4.69 -8.42
N LYS A 84 -7.26 4.48 -8.47
CA LYS A 84 -8.24 5.52 -8.14
C LYS A 84 -8.09 6.00 -6.69
N ARG A 85 -8.01 5.07 -5.73
CA ARG A 85 -7.91 5.41 -4.31
C ARG A 85 -6.54 6.00 -3.95
N LEU A 86 -5.47 5.51 -4.56
CA LEU A 86 -4.13 6.11 -4.45
C LEU A 86 -4.15 7.54 -5.01
N GLY A 87 -4.79 7.73 -6.17
CA GLY A 87 -5.01 9.04 -6.79
C GLY A 87 -5.80 10.02 -5.92
N ALA A 88 -6.69 9.53 -5.06
CA ALA A 88 -7.50 10.34 -4.16
C ALA A 88 -6.72 10.87 -2.93
N ILE A 89 -5.57 10.28 -2.59
CA ILE A 89 -4.68 10.82 -1.55
C ILE A 89 -4.02 12.09 -2.11
N PRO A 90 -4.06 13.26 -1.44
CA PRO A 90 -3.41 14.46 -1.95
C PRO A 90 -1.92 14.24 -2.28
N GLN A 91 -1.39 14.90 -3.31
CA GLN A 91 0.03 14.76 -3.69
C GLN A 91 0.97 15.11 -2.54
N THR A 92 0.65 16.15 -1.77
CA THR A 92 1.42 16.58 -0.59
C THR A 92 1.54 15.47 0.46
N ASP A 93 0.51 14.64 0.58
CA ASP A 93 0.48 13.50 1.49
C ASP A 93 1.23 12.32 0.88
N ARG A 94 0.97 11.98 -0.39
CA ARG A 94 1.64 10.89 -1.10
C ARG A 94 3.15 11.06 -1.12
N ALA A 95 3.64 12.30 -1.26
CA ALA A 95 5.06 12.60 -1.28
C ALA A 95 5.75 12.34 0.07
N ARG A 96 4.99 12.31 1.18
CA ARG A 96 5.49 12.15 2.55
C ARG A 96 5.32 10.74 3.11
N ILE A 97 4.64 9.87 2.38
CA ILE A 97 4.34 8.50 2.83
C ILE A 97 4.89 7.48 1.85
N ASP A 98 5.13 6.28 2.36
CA ASP A 98 5.49 5.15 1.53
C ASP A 98 4.25 4.38 1.04
N MET A 99 4.50 3.38 0.19
CA MET A 99 3.46 2.53 -0.34
C MET A 99 2.73 1.69 0.72
N THR A 100 3.35 1.37 1.86
CA THR A 100 2.67 0.63 2.94
C THR A 100 1.66 1.52 3.66
N GLU A 101 2.04 2.75 3.99
CA GLU A 101 1.13 3.71 4.61
C GLU A 101 0.02 4.12 3.63
N ALA A 102 0.35 4.37 2.36
CA ALA A 102 -0.65 4.65 1.34
C ALA A 102 -1.66 3.49 1.19
N MET A 103 -1.17 2.25 1.12
CA MET A 103 -2.01 1.06 1.10
C MET A 103 -2.87 0.94 2.36
N THR A 104 -2.29 1.23 3.53
CA THR A 104 -3.03 1.21 4.81
C THR A 104 -4.17 2.23 4.79
N ARG A 105 -3.94 3.47 4.34
CA ARG A 105 -4.99 4.49 4.20
C ARG A 105 -6.08 4.06 3.22
N ILE A 106 -5.69 3.46 2.09
CA ILE A 106 -6.63 2.91 1.11
C ILE A 106 -7.53 1.84 1.75
N LEU A 107 -6.93 0.93 2.53
CA LEU A 107 -7.65 -0.14 3.22
C LEU A 107 -8.52 0.36 4.37
N VAL A 108 -8.12 1.42 5.07
CA VAL A 108 -8.94 2.10 6.10
C VAL A 108 -10.24 2.62 5.48
N ILE A 109 -10.15 3.25 4.31
CA ILE A 109 -11.33 3.79 3.61
C ILE A 109 -12.17 2.65 3.01
N LYS A 110 -11.54 1.61 2.46
CA LYS A 110 -12.25 0.49 1.84
C LYS A 110 -12.93 -0.41 2.89
N PHE A 111 -12.29 -0.58 4.04
CA PHE A 111 -12.70 -1.48 5.10
C PHE A 111 -12.61 -0.77 6.46
N PRO A 112 -13.47 0.24 6.69
CA PRO A 112 -13.50 0.93 7.96
C PRO A 112 -13.80 -0.06 9.08
N CYS A 113 -13.12 0.10 10.22
CA CYS A 113 -13.55 -0.57 11.44
C CYS A 113 -14.84 0.08 11.91
N LEU A 114 -15.97 -0.48 11.49
CA LEU A 114 -17.25 -0.19 12.10
C LEU A 114 -17.15 -0.67 13.56
N LYS A 115 -17.39 0.24 14.51
CA LYS A 115 -17.58 -0.13 15.92
C LYS A 115 -18.60 -1.27 15.95
N SER A 116 -18.18 -2.46 16.36
CA SER A 116 -19.08 -3.48 16.87
C SER A 116 -18.95 -3.51 18.37
#